data_AF-A0A7V8NXA7-F1
#
_entry.id   AF-A0A7V8NXA7-F1
#
_cell.length_a   1.000
_cell.length_b   1.000
_cell.length_c   1.000
_cell.angle_alpha   90.00
_cell.angle_beta   90.00
_cell.angle_gamma   90.00
#
_symmetry.space_group_name_H-M   'P 1'
#
loop_
_entity.id
_entity.type
_entity.pdbx_description
1 polymer ?
#
loop_
_entity_poly.entity_id
_entity_poly.type
_entity_poly.pdbx_seq_one_letter_code
_entity_poly.pdbx_strand_id
1 'polypeptide(L)'
;RETEVAVTTNPPVDRATTSFAALLQTPATAEVDQAHGRVQPDHPAKILFTSGSTGRPKGVANTHRMLCANQAMIRAGLAFVADEPPVIVDWLPWSHTFGGNHNFGLVLDNGGSLYIDEGKPLLGFIEATVRNLREIAPTIYFNVPKGFEMLLPYLAADARLRETFFSRLKVMFYAGAALAQHVLDGFTELAVKTTGERILFMSSLGSTETAPAALSCNWQSERAGNIGLPLPGVTLKLLSCEGKLEARLKGDNIMPGYWRDQALTAQAFDDEGFYKLGDALKFADPDDPAKGMLFDGRLAEDFKLATGTWVSVGPLRAAFIAHCAPLVRDVVLAGAERDELTALIFPDVDACRGLASNLAADAAVAQLLADQRVVVAFARLLTSFAA
;
A
#
# COMPACT_ATOMS: atom_id res chain seq x y z
N ARG A 1 17.61 29.58 -5.10
CA ARG A 1 18.46 29.08 -6.20
C ARG A 1 19.90 28.75 -5.73
N GLU A 2 20.13 28.55 -4.42
CA GLU A 2 21.49 28.39 -3.85
C GLU A 2 21.99 26.95 -3.79
N THR A 3 21.16 25.95 -4.12
CA THR A 3 21.61 24.55 -4.12
C THR A 3 22.53 24.31 -5.32
N GLU A 4 23.70 23.75 -5.10
CA GLU A 4 24.57 23.26 -6.18
C GLU A 4 23.82 22.22 -7.03
N VAL A 5 24.03 22.21 -8.35
CA VAL A 5 23.47 21.21 -9.25
C VAL A 5 24.60 20.44 -9.90
N ALA A 6 24.73 19.17 -9.53
CA ALA A 6 25.63 18.25 -10.19
C ALA A 6 24.96 17.66 -11.43
N VAL A 7 25.65 17.64 -12.57
CA VAL A 7 25.12 17.08 -13.83
C VAL A 7 26.09 16.07 -14.44
N THR A 8 25.54 14.96 -14.94
CA THR A 8 26.28 13.99 -15.77
C THR A 8 26.23 14.40 -17.24
N THR A 9 25.05 14.82 -17.71
CA THR A 9 24.78 15.30 -19.06
C THR A 9 23.70 16.40 -19.03
N ASN A 10 23.58 17.18 -20.11
CA ASN A 10 22.51 18.16 -20.34
C ASN A 10 22.33 19.20 -19.20
N PRO A 11 23.35 20.07 -18.93
CA PRO A 11 23.21 21.12 -17.94
C PRO A 11 22.05 22.07 -18.26
N PRO A 12 21.23 22.48 -17.26
CA PRO A 12 20.22 23.51 -17.45
C PRO A 12 20.86 24.84 -17.87
N VAL A 13 20.26 25.50 -18.86
CA VAL A 13 20.79 26.73 -19.48
C VAL A 13 20.90 27.90 -18.49
N ASP A 14 19.97 28.00 -17.54
CA ASP A 14 19.84 29.16 -16.65
C ASP A 14 20.39 28.92 -15.23
N ARG A 15 21.35 27.99 -15.07
CA ARG A 15 21.90 27.67 -13.74
C ARG A 15 23.34 27.19 -13.81
N ALA A 16 24.18 27.71 -12.91
CA ALA A 16 25.52 27.17 -12.68
C ALA A 16 25.42 25.71 -12.24
N THR A 17 26.24 24.85 -12.86
CA THR A 17 26.29 23.42 -12.56
C THR A 17 27.71 22.95 -12.39
N THR A 18 27.87 21.91 -11.57
CA THR A 18 29.14 21.19 -11.38
C THR A 18 29.04 19.88 -12.13
N SER A 19 30.06 19.50 -12.90
CA SER A 19 30.05 18.16 -13.52
C SER A 19 30.16 17.08 -12.45
N PHE A 20 29.34 16.04 -12.54
CA PHE A 20 29.46 14.88 -11.67
C PHE A 20 30.85 14.23 -11.79
N ALA A 21 31.43 14.20 -12.99
CA ALA A 21 32.79 13.73 -13.19
C ALA A 21 33.83 14.56 -12.42
N ALA A 22 33.62 15.88 -12.30
CA ALA A 22 34.49 16.74 -11.50
C ALA A 22 34.33 16.44 -9.99
N LEU A 23 33.10 16.20 -9.51
CA LEU A 23 32.87 15.78 -8.13
C LEU A 23 33.55 14.44 -7.81
N LEU A 24 33.54 13.48 -8.74
CA LEU A 24 34.23 12.19 -8.59
C LEU A 24 35.76 12.31 -8.49
N GLN A 25 36.36 13.41 -8.96
CA GLN A 25 37.80 13.67 -8.79
C GLN A 25 38.14 14.24 -7.42
N THR A 26 37.14 14.57 -6.58
CA THR A 26 37.37 15.09 -5.23
C THR A 26 38.01 13.99 -4.38
N PRO A 27 39.26 14.15 -3.91
CA PRO A 27 39.89 13.15 -3.06
C PRO A 27 39.13 13.09 -1.73
N ALA A 28 38.62 11.92 -1.37
CA ALA A 28 38.04 11.71 -0.05
C ALA A 28 39.14 11.91 1.01
N THR A 29 38.86 12.76 1.99
CA THR A 29 39.74 12.98 3.14
C THR A 29 39.25 12.17 4.33
N ALA A 30 40.07 12.07 5.38
CA ALA A 30 39.67 11.47 6.66
C ALA A 30 38.41 12.13 7.28
N GLU A 31 38.06 13.35 6.87
CA GLU A 31 36.84 14.03 7.33
C GLU A 31 35.57 13.29 6.87
N VAL A 32 35.59 12.66 5.69
CA VAL A 32 34.47 11.84 5.18
C VAL A 32 34.28 10.61 6.04
N ASP A 33 35.37 9.89 6.35
CA ASP A 33 35.32 8.71 7.21
C ASP A 33 34.86 9.06 8.63
N GLN A 34 35.32 10.19 9.17
CA GLN A 34 34.87 10.69 10.47
C GLN A 34 33.40 11.13 10.45
N ALA A 35 32.93 11.74 9.36
CA ALA A 35 31.52 12.07 9.19
C ALA A 35 30.66 10.81 9.10
N HIS A 36 31.10 9.80 8.34
CA HIS A 36 30.45 8.50 8.25
C HIS A 36 30.39 7.80 9.61
N GLY A 37 31.50 7.74 10.35
CA GLY A 37 31.56 7.12 11.68
C GLY A 37 30.71 7.81 12.74
N ARG A 38 30.30 9.08 12.53
CA ARG A 38 29.33 9.78 13.40
C ARG A 38 27.88 9.38 13.13
N VAL A 39 27.58 8.73 12.01
CA VAL A 39 26.23 8.20 11.74
C VAL A 39 26.04 6.91 12.52
N GLN A 40 25.11 6.90 13.48
CA GLN A 40 24.80 5.74 14.31
C GLN A 40 23.46 5.14 13.90
N PRO A 41 23.24 3.82 14.10
CA PRO A 41 22.00 3.15 13.67
C PRO A 41 20.72 3.77 14.24
N ASP A 42 20.77 4.30 15.47
CA ASP A 42 19.60 4.86 16.16
C ASP A 42 19.38 6.35 15.87
N HIS A 43 20.24 6.97 15.06
CA HIS A 43 19.99 8.33 14.58
C HIS A 43 18.77 8.34 13.65
N PRO A 44 17.87 9.33 13.78
CA PRO A 44 16.79 9.54 12.83
C PRO A 44 17.35 9.79 11.43
N ALA A 45 16.97 8.93 10.48
CA ALA A 45 17.27 9.09 9.06
C ALA A 45 16.16 9.90 8.36
N LYS A 46 14.91 9.71 8.78
CA LYS A 46 13.74 10.41 8.23
C LYS A 46 12.69 10.67 9.30
N ILE A 47 11.92 11.74 9.11
CA ILE A 47 10.71 12.00 9.89
C ILE A 47 9.54 12.06 8.91
N LEU A 48 8.62 11.10 9.04
CA LEU A 48 7.43 11.02 8.19
C LEU A 48 6.20 11.40 9.01
N PHE A 49 5.40 12.33 8.50
CA PHE A 49 4.21 12.80 9.20
C PHE A 49 2.99 11.96 8.81
N THR A 50 2.27 11.45 9.80
CA THR A 50 1.03 10.70 9.63
C THR A 50 -0.16 11.51 10.17
N SER A 51 -1.35 11.30 9.59
CA SER A 51 -2.59 11.89 10.11
C SER A 51 -2.91 11.27 11.48
N GLY A 52 -2.87 12.09 12.53
CA GLY A 52 -3.36 11.67 13.85
C GLY A 52 -4.89 11.62 13.88
N SER A 53 -5.46 10.74 14.70
CA SER A 53 -6.91 10.68 14.99
C SER A 53 -7.48 11.99 15.53
N THR A 54 -6.63 12.86 16.11
CA THR A 54 -6.98 14.18 16.63
C THR A 54 -6.81 15.32 15.61
N GLY A 55 -6.47 15.01 14.35
CA GLY A 55 -6.27 15.98 13.27
C GLY A 55 -4.89 16.66 13.24
N ARG A 56 -4.10 16.60 14.32
CA ARG A 56 -2.71 17.08 14.31
C ARG A 56 -1.77 16.01 13.74
N PRO A 57 -0.94 16.32 12.71
CA PRO A 57 0.01 15.35 12.19
C PRO A 57 1.03 14.93 13.25
N LYS A 58 1.32 13.63 13.30
CA LYS A 58 2.30 13.01 14.21
C LYS A 58 3.57 12.71 13.42
N GLY A 59 4.73 13.17 13.89
CA GLY A 59 6.00 12.88 13.24
C GLY A 59 6.52 11.52 13.69
N VAL A 60 6.67 10.56 12.80
CA VAL A 60 7.28 9.26 13.09
C VAL A 60 8.77 9.35 12.78
N ALA A 61 9.63 9.11 13.79
CA ALA A 61 11.07 9.07 13.58
C ALA A 61 11.47 7.68 13.05
N ASN A 62 11.96 7.61 11.81
CA ASN A 62 12.54 6.40 11.24
C ASN A 62 14.06 6.49 11.35
N THR A 63 14.67 5.53 12.02
CA THR A 63 16.13 5.48 12.24
C THR A 63 16.84 4.75 11.10
N HIS A 64 18.17 4.89 11.02
CA HIS A 64 18.97 4.10 10.08
C HIS A 64 18.78 2.59 10.29
N ARG A 65 18.72 2.14 11.55
CA ARG A 65 18.48 0.74 11.92
C ARG A 65 17.18 0.21 11.33
N MET A 66 16.08 0.97 11.45
CA MET A 66 14.77 0.55 10.93
C MET A 66 14.78 0.39 9.41
N LEU A 67 15.42 1.32 8.70
CA LEU A 67 15.54 1.27 7.25
C LEU A 67 16.39 0.07 6.81
N CYS A 68 17.54 -0.15 7.43
CA CYS A 68 18.41 -1.30 7.14
C CYS A 68 17.73 -2.64 7.49
N ALA A 69 17.01 -2.71 8.61
CA ALA A 69 16.26 -3.90 9.00
C ALA A 69 15.21 -4.26 7.95
N ASN A 70 14.45 -3.28 7.45
CA ASN A 70 13.49 -3.52 6.37
C ASN A 70 14.17 -3.98 5.07
N GLN A 71 15.31 -3.40 4.68
CA GLN A 71 16.04 -3.88 3.48
C GLN A 71 16.50 -5.33 3.62
N ALA A 72 17.00 -5.71 4.81
CA ALA A 72 17.36 -7.09 5.10
C ALA A 72 16.14 -8.04 5.05
N MET A 73 14.99 -7.61 5.60
CA MET A 73 13.73 -8.36 5.55
C MET A 73 13.24 -8.54 4.10
N ILE A 74 13.31 -7.50 3.28
CA ILE A 74 12.93 -7.54 1.87
C ILE A 74 13.82 -8.51 1.10
N ARG A 75 15.15 -8.45 1.28
CA ARG A 75 16.09 -9.40 0.65
C ARG A 75 15.83 -10.85 1.03
N ALA A 76 15.40 -11.10 2.27
CA ALA A 76 15.03 -12.44 2.70
C ALA A 76 13.77 -12.97 1.99
N GLY A 77 12.83 -12.08 1.63
CA GLY A 77 11.61 -12.44 0.90
C GLY A 77 11.75 -12.42 -0.64
N LEU A 78 12.67 -11.61 -1.16
CA LEU A 78 12.88 -11.35 -2.59
C LEU A 78 14.31 -11.71 -3.01
N ALA A 79 14.81 -12.89 -2.65
CA ALA A 79 16.23 -13.24 -2.82
C ALA A 79 16.81 -12.97 -4.23
N PHE A 80 15.98 -13.07 -5.29
CA PHE A 80 16.41 -12.79 -6.67
C PHE A 80 16.94 -11.37 -6.91
N VAL A 81 16.62 -10.39 -6.05
CA VAL A 81 17.12 -9.00 -6.19
C VAL A 81 18.64 -8.91 -5.96
N ALA A 82 19.23 -9.92 -5.33
CA ALA A 82 20.67 -10.05 -5.22
C ALA A 82 21.34 -10.49 -6.54
N ASP A 83 20.60 -11.26 -7.36
CA ASP A 83 21.09 -11.79 -8.64
C ASP A 83 20.82 -10.82 -9.80
N GLU A 84 19.65 -10.18 -9.80
CA GLU A 84 19.24 -9.20 -10.80
C GLU A 84 18.78 -7.91 -10.10
N PRO A 85 19.48 -6.79 -10.30
CA PRO A 85 19.06 -5.51 -9.75
C PRO A 85 17.62 -5.13 -10.16
N PRO A 86 16.80 -4.62 -9.22
CA PRO A 86 15.40 -4.34 -9.48
C PRO A 86 15.24 -3.20 -10.47
N VAL A 87 14.28 -3.32 -11.38
CA VAL A 87 13.84 -2.22 -12.24
C VAL A 87 12.38 -1.95 -11.98
N ILE A 88 12.09 -0.75 -11.48
CA ILE A 88 10.74 -0.35 -11.07
C ILE A 88 10.31 0.92 -11.79
N VAL A 89 9.03 0.98 -12.15
CA VAL A 89 8.33 2.17 -12.66
C VAL A 89 7.34 2.55 -11.57
N ASP A 90 7.60 3.66 -10.88
CA ASP A 90 6.90 3.98 -9.62
C ASP A 90 6.50 5.46 -9.54
N TRP A 91 5.24 5.67 -9.16
CA TRP A 91 4.64 6.98 -8.97
C TRP A 91 4.47 7.35 -7.49
N LEU A 92 4.74 6.42 -6.57
CA LEU A 92 4.46 6.63 -5.16
C LEU A 92 5.28 7.79 -4.59
N PRO A 93 4.65 8.72 -3.87
CA PRO A 93 5.36 9.85 -3.29
C PRO A 93 6.32 9.37 -2.21
N TRP A 94 7.53 9.95 -2.16
CA TRP A 94 8.53 9.61 -1.15
C TRP A 94 8.24 10.16 0.25
N SER A 95 7.18 10.97 0.38
CA SER A 95 6.58 11.32 1.67
C SER A 95 5.80 10.16 2.28
N HIS A 96 5.43 9.15 1.49
CA HIS A 96 4.83 7.91 1.99
C HIS A 96 5.94 6.88 2.26
N THR A 97 5.86 6.17 3.40
CA THR A 97 6.91 5.21 3.81
C THR A 97 7.15 4.11 2.76
N PHE A 98 6.13 3.70 2.02
CA PHE A 98 6.31 2.69 0.97
C PHE A 98 7.17 3.20 -0.20
N GLY A 99 6.88 4.38 -0.76
CA GLY A 99 7.70 4.95 -1.83
C GLY A 99 9.09 5.33 -1.33
N GLY A 100 9.14 6.04 -0.20
CA GLY A 100 10.39 6.64 0.30
C GLY A 100 11.34 5.66 1.00
N ASN A 101 10.83 4.70 1.78
CA ASN A 101 11.67 3.77 2.54
C ASN A 101 11.80 2.42 1.84
N HIS A 102 10.71 1.89 1.27
CA HIS A 102 10.73 0.59 0.62
C HIS A 102 11.22 0.67 -0.83
N ASN A 103 10.52 1.35 -1.74
CA ASN A 103 10.86 1.33 -3.17
C ASN A 103 12.21 2.00 -3.45
N PHE A 104 12.39 3.22 -2.94
CA PHE A 104 13.65 3.93 -3.09
C PHE A 104 14.80 3.21 -2.38
N GLY A 105 14.56 2.67 -1.18
CA GLY A 105 15.55 1.88 -0.43
C GLY A 105 15.96 0.59 -1.15
N LEU A 106 15.00 -0.15 -1.70
CA LEU A 106 15.22 -1.39 -2.44
C LEU A 106 16.13 -1.15 -3.64
N VAL A 107 15.88 -0.07 -4.39
CA VAL A 107 16.69 0.29 -5.55
C VAL A 107 18.11 0.68 -5.13
N LEU A 108 18.26 1.52 -4.10
CA LEU A 108 19.58 1.93 -3.61
C LEU A 108 20.40 0.77 -3.08
N ASP A 109 19.79 -0.11 -2.29
CA ASP A 109 20.48 -1.20 -1.62
C ASP A 109 20.93 -2.29 -2.60
N ASN A 110 20.19 -2.50 -3.69
CA ASN A 110 20.44 -3.55 -4.68
C ASN A 110 21.02 -3.04 -6.01
N GLY A 111 21.36 -1.74 -6.11
CA GLY A 111 21.93 -1.16 -7.33
C GLY A 111 20.98 -1.18 -8.54
N GLY A 112 19.68 -1.05 -8.30
CA GLY A 112 18.64 -1.10 -9.31
C GLY A 112 18.40 0.21 -10.08
N SER A 113 17.30 0.24 -10.83
CA SER A 113 16.81 1.42 -11.54
C SER A 113 15.40 1.80 -11.10
N LEU A 114 15.21 3.07 -10.73
CA LEU A 114 13.90 3.66 -10.43
C LEU A 114 13.52 4.65 -11.54
N TYR A 115 12.47 4.34 -12.29
CA TYR A 115 11.85 5.25 -13.24
C TYR A 115 10.73 6.01 -12.52
N ILE A 116 10.91 7.32 -12.38
CA ILE A 116 9.94 8.21 -11.73
C ILE A 116 8.75 8.36 -12.67
N ASP A 117 7.62 7.81 -12.27
CA ASP A 117 6.38 7.86 -13.03
C ASP A 117 5.53 9.06 -12.61
N GLU A 118 5.11 9.86 -13.59
CA GLU A 118 4.21 11.00 -13.40
C GLU A 118 2.74 10.61 -13.36
N GLY A 119 2.43 9.36 -13.74
CA GLY A 119 1.09 8.81 -13.70
C GLY A 119 0.58 8.57 -12.28
N LYS A 120 -0.72 8.31 -12.17
CA LYS A 120 -1.42 8.03 -10.90
C LYS A 120 -2.59 7.09 -11.16
N PRO A 121 -3.07 6.34 -10.16
CA PRO A 121 -4.29 5.54 -10.26
C PRO A 121 -5.53 6.44 -10.20
N LEU A 122 -5.62 7.37 -11.14
CA LEU A 122 -6.69 8.35 -11.32
C LEU A 122 -6.97 8.50 -12.83
N LEU A 123 -8.23 8.72 -13.18
CA LEU A 123 -8.63 8.94 -14.57
C LEU A 123 -7.92 10.17 -15.13
N GLY A 124 -7.37 10.06 -16.34
CA GLY A 124 -6.59 11.10 -17.00
C GLY A 124 -5.13 11.21 -16.54
N PHE A 125 -4.73 10.43 -15.53
CA PHE A 125 -3.33 10.35 -15.07
C PHE A 125 -2.72 8.97 -15.29
N ILE A 126 -3.51 7.90 -15.23
CA ILE A 126 -3.02 6.52 -15.39
C ILE A 126 -2.40 6.28 -16.78
N GLU A 127 -2.83 7.04 -17.79
CA GLU A 127 -2.34 6.93 -19.17
C GLU A 127 -0.83 7.20 -19.28
N ALA A 128 -0.26 8.05 -18.41
CA ALA A 128 1.18 8.25 -18.35
C ALA A 128 1.92 6.99 -17.85
N THR A 129 1.40 6.33 -16.81
CA THR A 129 1.89 5.02 -16.35
C THR A 129 1.81 3.99 -17.48
N VAL A 130 0.67 3.93 -18.18
CA VAL A 130 0.47 2.99 -19.29
C VAL A 130 1.47 3.24 -20.42
N ARG A 131 1.72 4.50 -20.79
CA ARG A 131 2.77 4.87 -21.76
C ARG A 131 4.15 4.39 -21.29
N ASN A 132 4.52 4.71 -20.05
CA ASN A 132 5.82 4.34 -19.50
C ASN A 132 6.04 2.81 -19.47
N LEU A 133 5.00 2.04 -19.09
CA LEU A 133 5.05 0.57 -19.06
C LEU A 133 5.07 -0.08 -20.46
N ARG A 134 4.69 0.63 -21.54
CA ARG A 134 4.91 0.16 -22.91
C ARG A 134 6.38 0.18 -23.30
N GLU A 135 7.15 1.10 -22.73
CA GLU A 135 8.55 1.35 -23.07
C GLU A 135 9.53 0.68 -22.10
N ILE A 136 9.14 0.59 -20.82
CA ILE A 136 9.98 0.10 -19.74
C ILE A 136 9.36 -1.17 -19.17
N ALA A 137 10.06 -2.30 -19.32
CA ALA A 137 9.69 -3.56 -18.69
C ALA A 137 10.20 -3.59 -17.23
N PRO A 138 9.32 -3.56 -16.20
CA PRO A 138 9.74 -3.70 -14.82
C PRO A 138 10.13 -5.15 -14.49
N THR A 139 11.03 -5.36 -13.53
CA THR A 139 11.27 -6.70 -12.94
C THR A 139 10.42 -6.93 -11.69
N ILE A 140 9.99 -5.84 -11.05
CA ILE A 140 9.08 -5.82 -9.92
C ILE A 140 8.10 -4.66 -10.10
N TYR A 141 6.82 -4.91 -9.85
CA TYR A 141 5.79 -3.88 -9.97
C TYR A 141 5.03 -3.70 -8.65
N PHE A 142 5.18 -2.50 -8.07
CA PHE A 142 4.49 -2.09 -6.86
C PHE A 142 3.31 -1.19 -7.22
N ASN A 143 2.16 -1.41 -6.59
CA ASN A 143 1.07 -0.46 -6.68
C ASN A 143 0.12 -0.57 -5.48
N VAL A 144 -0.71 0.46 -5.29
CA VAL A 144 -1.89 0.31 -4.44
C VAL A 144 -2.93 -0.55 -5.16
N PRO A 145 -3.85 -1.22 -4.46
CA PRO A 145 -4.90 -2.03 -5.09
C PRO A 145 -5.67 -1.31 -6.22
N LYS A 146 -5.97 -0.02 -6.02
CA LYS A 146 -6.66 0.78 -7.04
C LYS A 146 -5.84 0.94 -8.33
N GLY A 147 -4.52 0.99 -8.24
CA GLY A 147 -3.65 1.07 -9.42
C GLY A 147 -3.65 -0.21 -10.22
N PHE A 148 -3.66 -1.38 -9.56
CA PHE A 148 -3.86 -2.66 -10.24
C PHE A 148 -5.22 -2.72 -10.93
N GLU A 149 -6.30 -2.36 -10.21
CA GLU A 149 -7.66 -2.33 -10.76
C GLU A 149 -7.76 -1.46 -12.01
N MET A 150 -7.15 -0.26 -12.01
CA MET A 150 -7.17 0.65 -13.15
C MET A 150 -6.26 0.23 -14.30
N LEU A 151 -5.14 -0.45 -14.01
CA LEU A 151 -4.20 -0.89 -15.04
C LEU A 151 -4.71 -2.12 -15.80
N LEU A 152 -5.49 -2.99 -15.13
CA LEU A 152 -5.94 -4.27 -15.67
C LEU A 152 -6.67 -4.15 -17.03
N PRO A 153 -7.63 -3.23 -17.25
CA PRO A 153 -8.27 -3.06 -18.54
C PRO A 153 -7.31 -2.67 -19.68
N TYR A 154 -6.28 -1.86 -19.40
CA TYR A 154 -5.28 -1.50 -20.42
C TYR A 154 -4.43 -2.71 -20.81
N LEU A 155 -4.01 -3.52 -19.84
CA LEU A 155 -3.27 -4.77 -20.11
C LEU A 155 -4.13 -5.79 -20.87
N ALA A 156 -5.44 -5.84 -20.60
CA ALA A 156 -6.34 -6.72 -21.32
C ALA A 156 -6.49 -6.29 -22.79
N ALA A 157 -6.64 -4.99 -23.04
CA ALA A 157 -6.90 -4.41 -24.36
C ALA A 157 -5.66 -4.26 -25.25
N ASP A 158 -4.47 -4.08 -24.68
CA ASP A 158 -3.23 -3.82 -25.42
C ASP A 158 -2.22 -4.96 -25.26
N ALA A 159 -2.10 -5.79 -26.31
CA ALA A 159 -1.18 -6.93 -26.32
C ALA A 159 0.29 -6.50 -26.18
N ARG A 160 0.70 -5.40 -26.83
CA ARG A 160 2.09 -4.93 -26.79
C ARG A 160 2.46 -4.44 -25.39
N LEU A 161 1.57 -3.66 -24.76
CA LEU A 161 1.75 -3.25 -23.36
C LEU A 161 1.90 -4.49 -22.47
N ARG A 162 1.00 -5.47 -22.63
CA ARG A 162 0.98 -6.69 -21.82
C ARG A 162 2.26 -7.52 -22.00
N GLU A 163 2.73 -7.67 -23.23
CA GLU A 163 4.00 -8.34 -23.54
C GLU A 163 5.19 -7.63 -22.89
N THR A 164 5.31 -6.30 -23.03
CA THR A 164 6.38 -5.55 -22.34
C THR A 164 6.28 -5.71 -20.83
N PHE A 165 5.10 -5.53 -20.26
CA PHE A 165 4.87 -5.57 -18.81
C PHE A 165 5.27 -6.90 -18.19
N PHE A 166 4.92 -8.03 -18.82
CA PHE A 166 5.22 -9.36 -18.29
C PHE A 166 6.56 -9.94 -18.76
N SER A 167 7.23 -9.34 -19.75
CA SER A 167 8.44 -9.91 -20.39
C SER A 167 9.56 -10.34 -19.44
N ARG A 168 9.68 -9.67 -18.28
CA ARG A 168 10.68 -10.00 -17.24
C ARG A 168 10.19 -9.74 -15.81
N LEU A 169 8.88 -9.57 -15.64
CA LEU A 169 8.29 -9.28 -14.34
C LEU A 169 8.32 -10.55 -13.48
N LYS A 170 8.91 -10.47 -12.29
CA LYS A 170 9.00 -11.60 -11.36
C LYS A 170 7.99 -11.51 -10.23
N VAL A 171 7.69 -10.29 -9.80
CA VAL A 171 6.82 -10.03 -8.64
C VAL A 171 5.92 -8.82 -8.89
N MET A 172 4.64 -8.99 -8.58
CA MET A 172 3.70 -7.90 -8.34
C MET A 172 3.45 -7.80 -6.84
N PHE A 173 3.28 -6.59 -6.33
CA PHE A 173 3.09 -6.39 -4.89
C PHE A 173 2.10 -5.26 -4.60
N TYR A 174 1.20 -5.50 -3.66
CA TYR A 174 0.28 -4.47 -3.13
C TYR A 174 0.30 -4.42 -1.60
N ALA A 175 0.01 -3.24 -1.05
CA ALA A 175 -0.18 -3.04 0.38
C ALA A 175 -1.07 -1.81 0.63
N GLY A 176 -1.42 -1.60 1.91
CA GLY A 176 -2.12 -0.40 2.38
C GLY A 176 -3.64 -0.42 2.18
N ALA A 177 -4.18 -1.33 1.38
CA ALA A 177 -5.62 -1.57 1.25
C ALA A 177 -5.90 -3.00 0.79
N ALA A 178 -7.17 -3.43 0.89
CA ALA A 178 -7.61 -4.70 0.36
C ALA A 178 -7.61 -4.71 -1.17
N LEU A 179 -7.20 -5.82 -1.77
CA LEU A 179 -7.31 -6.08 -3.21
C LEU A 179 -8.56 -6.92 -3.47
N ALA A 180 -9.33 -6.56 -4.49
CA ALA A 180 -10.47 -7.36 -4.92
C ALA A 180 -9.99 -8.64 -5.62
N GLN A 181 -10.65 -9.76 -5.34
CA GLN A 181 -10.26 -11.08 -5.88
C GLN A 181 -10.20 -11.09 -7.41
N HIS A 182 -11.20 -10.51 -8.09
CA HIS A 182 -11.24 -10.46 -9.56
C HIS A 182 -10.05 -9.72 -10.19
N VAL A 183 -9.42 -8.77 -9.46
CA VAL A 183 -8.21 -8.09 -9.93
C VAL A 183 -7.02 -9.06 -9.88
N LEU A 184 -6.86 -9.79 -8.77
CA LEU A 184 -5.82 -10.83 -8.65
C LEU A 184 -5.99 -11.91 -9.72
N ASP A 185 -7.21 -12.38 -9.92
CA ASP A 185 -7.54 -13.40 -10.93
C ASP A 185 -7.23 -12.88 -12.34
N GLY A 186 -7.61 -11.64 -12.66
CA GLY A 186 -7.36 -11.03 -13.96
C GLY A 186 -5.87 -10.86 -14.27
N PHE A 187 -5.05 -10.42 -13.31
CA PHE A 187 -3.59 -10.36 -13.50
C PHE A 187 -2.98 -11.76 -13.67
N THR A 188 -3.48 -12.75 -12.94
CA THR A 188 -3.03 -14.14 -13.05
C THR A 188 -3.35 -14.71 -14.44
N GLU A 189 -4.57 -14.50 -14.94
CA GLU A 189 -4.97 -14.92 -16.28
C GLU A 189 -4.13 -14.25 -17.37
N LEU A 190 -3.94 -12.93 -17.29
CA LEU A 190 -3.15 -12.18 -18.28
C LEU A 190 -1.67 -12.59 -18.27
N ALA A 191 -1.08 -12.85 -17.10
CA ALA A 191 0.28 -13.35 -16.97
C ALA A 191 0.44 -14.72 -17.66
N VAL A 192 -0.43 -15.69 -17.33
CA VAL A 192 -0.40 -17.03 -17.91
C VAL A 192 -0.64 -16.99 -19.42
N LYS A 193 -1.60 -16.18 -19.87
CA LYS A 193 -1.90 -16.00 -21.29
C LYS A 193 -0.71 -15.45 -22.09
N THR A 194 0.12 -14.62 -21.46
CA THR A 194 1.22 -13.91 -22.15
C THR A 194 2.53 -14.67 -22.07
N THR A 195 2.81 -15.30 -20.94
CA THR A 195 4.11 -15.91 -20.64
C THR A 195 4.06 -17.43 -20.49
N GLY A 196 2.87 -18.01 -20.33
CA GLY A 196 2.69 -19.41 -19.93
C GLY A 196 2.86 -19.64 -18.42
N GLU A 197 3.24 -18.62 -17.65
CA GLU A 197 3.56 -18.72 -16.23
C GLU A 197 2.73 -17.76 -15.39
N ARG A 198 2.60 -18.08 -14.09
CA ARG A 198 2.03 -17.15 -13.11
C ARG A 198 3.13 -16.23 -12.60
N ILE A 199 2.80 -14.94 -12.44
CA ILE A 199 3.66 -14.00 -11.72
C ILE A 199 3.23 -13.96 -10.25
N LEU A 200 4.19 -14.06 -9.34
CA LEU A 200 3.94 -14.02 -7.90
C LEU A 200 3.28 -12.68 -7.52
N PHE A 201 2.13 -12.75 -6.85
CA PHE A 201 1.41 -11.58 -6.38
C PHE A 201 1.46 -11.50 -4.85
N MET A 202 2.37 -10.68 -4.34
CA MET A 202 2.65 -10.52 -2.91
C MET A 202 1.76 -9.45 -2.28
N SER A 203 1.56 -9.60 -0.96
CA SER A 203 0.92 -8.57 -0.15
C SER A 203 1.61 -8.42 1.20
N SER A 204 1.43 -7.27 1.85
CA SER A 204 2.06 -6.98 3.14
C SER A 204 1.19 -6.09 4.02
N LEU A 205 1.40 -6.22 5.33
CA LEU A 205 0.90 -5.31 6.33
C LEU A 205 2.05 -4.60 7.05
N GLY A 206 1.86 -3.31 7.28
CA GLY A 206 2.72 -2.48 8.11
C GLY A 206 2.24 -1.02 8.10
N SER A 207 3.06 -0.14 8.65
CA SER A 207 2.76 1.27 8.85
C SER A 207 4.03 2.12 8.75
N THR A 208 3.89 3.43 8.85
CA THR A 208 5.04 4.35 8.94
C THR A 208 5.91 4.04 10.16
N GLU A 209 5.28 3.60 11.24
CA GLU A 209 5.90 3.18 12.50
C GLU A 209 6.68 1.85 12.39
N THR A 210 6.55 1.10 11.28
CA THR A 210 7.29 -0.16 11.01
C THR A 210 8.24 -0.07 9.81
N ALA A 211 8.31 1.09 9.16
CA ALA A 211 9.29 1.52 8.14
C ALA A 211 9.65 0.62 6.92
N PRO A 212 8.71 0.07 6.14
CA PRO A 212 7.27 0.12 6.30
C PRO A 212 6.62 -1.23 6.63
N ALA A 213 7.33 -2.35 6.52
CA ALA A 213 6.71 -3.67 6.53
C ALA A 213 6.88 -4.35 7.90
N ALA A 214 5.92 -5.20 8.26
CA ALA A 214 6.00 -6.04 9.44
C ALA A 214 5.59 -7.48 9.14
N LEU A 215 4.55 -7.66 8.32
CA LEU A 215 4.10 -8.96 7.84
C LEU A 215 4.11 -8.97 6.31
N SER A 216 4.35 -10.14 5.72
CA SER A 216 4.30 -10.30 4.27
C SER A 216 3.89 -11.71 3.84
N CYS A 217 3.08 -11.78 2.79
CA CYS A 217 2.76 -13.00 2.07
C CYS A 217 3.72 -13.12 0.87
N ASN A 218 4.78 -13.90 1.05
CA ASN A 218 5.85 -14.08 0.07
C ASN A 218 5.71 -15.38 -0.74
N TRP A 219 4.51 -15.96 -0.74
CA TRP A 219 4.17 -17.17 -1.49
C TRP A 219 2.91 -16.92 -2.33
N GLN A 220 2.69 -17.78 -3.32
CA GLN A 220 1.50 -17.71 -4.15
C GLN A 220 0.26 -18.03 -3.30
N SER A 221 -0.63 -17.05 -3.14
CA SER A 221 -1.94 -17.20 -2.51
C SER A 221 -3.01 -17.23 -3.60
N GLU A 222 -3.97 -18.16 -3.50
CA GLU A 222 -5.16 -18.16 -4.36
C GLU A 222 -6.20 -17.11 -3.90
N ARG A 223 -6.04 -16.59 -2.68
CA ARG A 223 -6.97 -15.64 -2.06
C ARG A 223 -6.30 -14.28 -1.87
N ALA A 224 -6.94 -13.24 -2.39
CA ALA A 224 -6.60 -11.85 -2.13
C ALA A 224 -6.81 -11.50 -0.64
N GLY A 225 -5.96 -10.62 -0.10
CA GLY A 225 -6.02 -10.16 1.29
C GLY A 225 -5.24 -11.01 2.30
N ASN A 226 -4.52 -12.05 1.88
CA ASN A 226 -3.56 -12.74 2.75
C ASN A 226 -2.30 -11.89 2.92
N ILE A 227 -2.11 -11.37 4.13
CA ILE A 227 -0.97 -10.52 4.52
C ILE A 227 0.22 -11.34 5.05
N GLY A 228 0.07 -12.66 5.08
CA GLY A 228 1.12 -13.62 5.38
C GLY A 228 1.52 -13.66 6.84
N LEU A 229 2.83 -13.76 7.08
CA LEU A 229 3.43 -13.99 8.40
C LEU A 229 4.42 -12.86 8.75
N PRO A 230 4.80 -12.74 10.03
CA PRO A 230 5.83 -11.78 10.45
C PRO A 230 7.12 -11.96 9.64
N LEU A 231 7.69 -10.84 9.17
CA LEU A 231 8.98 -10.83 8.49
C LEU A 231 10.11 -11.21 9.46
N PRO A 232 11.27 -11.69 8.96
CA PRO A 232 12.40 -12.06 9.81
C PRO A 232 12.81 -10.93 10.77
N GLY A 233 12.91 -11.24 12.06
CA GLY A 233 13.23 -10.25 13.10
C GLY A 233 12.02 -9.52 13.70
N VAL A 234 10.80 -9.76 13.20
CA VAL A 234 9.56 -9.24 13.77
C VAL A 234 8.92 -10.28 14.69
N THR A 235 8.71 -9.90 15.95
CA THR A 235 7.85 -10.65 16.88
C THR A 235 6.45 -10.06 16.84
N LEU A 236 5.47 -10.91 16.52
CA LEU A 236 4.05 -10.58 16.57
C LEU A 236 3.43 -11.15 17.84
N LYS A 237 2.76 -10.29 18.59
CA LYS A 237 1.89 -10.65 19.72
C LYS A 237 0.45 -10.43 19.29
N LEU A 238 -0.39 -11.45 19.48
CA LEU A 238 -1.83 -11.39 19.22
C LEU A 238 -2.56 -11.33 20.56
N LEU A 239 -3.22 -10.21 20.84
CA LEU A 239 -4.00 -10.03 22.07
C LEU A 239 -5.48 -10.14 21.76
N SER A 240 -6.21 -10.95 22.53
CA SER A 240 -7.67 -10.99 22.41
C SER A 240 -8.27 -9.65 22.88
N CYS A 241 -9.00 -8.99 21.99
CA CYS A 241 -9.71 -7.74 22.26
C CYS A 241 -11.09 -7.82 21.59
N GLU A 242 -12.15 -7.87 22.40
CA GLU A 242 -13.55 -7.82 21.92
C GLU A 242 -13.88 -8.81 20.78
N GLY A 243 -13.37 -10.05 20.89
CA GLY A 243 -13.60 -11.12 19.90
C GLY A 243 -12.68 -11.06 18.68
N LYS A 244 -11.76 -10.10 18.61
CA LYS A 244 -10.70 -10.00 17.60
C LYS A 244 -9.31 -10.22 18.20
N LEU A 245 -8.30 -10.39 17.34
CA LEU A 245 -6.90 -10.47 17.74
C LEU A 245 -6.18 -9.18 17.35
N GLU A 246 -5.91 -8.31 18.33
CA GLU A 246 -5.09 -7.11 18.14
C GLU A 246 -3.64 -7.51 17.83
N ALA A 247 -3.09 -6.98 16.73
CA ALA A 247 -1.69 -7.14 16.40
C ALA A 247 -0.82 -6.13 17.16
N ARG A 248 0.19 -6.65 17.86
CA ARG A 248 1.26 -5.85 18.46
C ARG A 248 2.62 -6.35 18.00
N LEU A 249 3.54 -5.44 17.76
CA LEU A 249 4.79 -5.73 17.05
C LEU A 249 6.01 -5.31 17.86
N LYS A 250 7.07 -6.11 17.78
CA LYS A 250 8.38 -5.79 18.36
C LYS A 250 9.48 -6.26 17.40
N GLY A 251 10.47 -5.42 17.15
CA GLY A 251 11.56 -5.71 16.21
C GLY A 251 12.37 -4.45 15.90
N ASP A 252 13.50 -4.63 15.19
CA ASP A 252 14.41 -3.54 14.82
C ASP A 252 13.81 -2.55 13.81
N ASN A 253 12.71 -2.94 13.16
CA ASN A 253 11.94 -2.12 12.23
C ASN A 253 10.92 -1.21 12.92
N ILE A 254 10.70 -1.35 14.23
CA ILE A 254 9.69 -0.58 14.97
C ILE A 254 10.27 0.77 15.40
N MET A 255 9.47 1.84 15.26
CA MET A 255 9.88 3.18 15.65
C MET A 255 10.31 3.22 17.14
N PRO A 256 11.31 4.05 17.51
CA PRO A 256 11.61 4.29 18.92
C PRO A 256 10.56 5.20 19.59
N GLY A 257 9.79 5.94 18.78
CA GLY A 257 8.73 6.83 19.25
C GLY A 257 8.40 7.95 18.26
N TYR A 258 7.43 8.77 18.67
CA TYR A 258 7.03 9.95 17.92
C TYR A 258 7.96 11.14 18.20
N TRP A 259 8.28 11.87 17.13
CA TRP A 259 9.20 12.99 17.13
C TRP A 259 8.74 14.10 18.09
N ARG A 260 9.51 14.27 19.17
CA ARG A 260 9.27 15.28 20.21
C ARG A 260 7.90 15.16 20.90
N ASP A 261 7.35 13.95 20.96
CA ASP A 261 6.07 13.67 21.65
C ASP A 261 6.18 12.42 22.53
N GLN A 262 6.67 12.60 23.76
CA GLN A 262 6.87 11.50 24.70
C GLN A 262 5.55 10.91 25.21
N ALA A 263 4.51 11.74 25.36
CA ALA A 263 3.21 11.28 25.86
C ALA A 263 2.56 10.34 24.85
N LEU A 264 2.56 10.71 23.57
CA LEU A 264 2.05 9.86 22.52
C LEU A 264 2.94 8.61 22.31
N THR A 265 4.26 8.75 22.46
CA THR A 265 5.18 7.62 22.42
C THR A 265 4.82 6.59 23.50
N ALA A 266 4.65 7.01 24.75
CA ALA A 266 4.29 6.10 25.84
C ALA A 266 2.96 5.38 25.59
N GLN A 267 1.98 6.04 24.96
CA GLN A 267 0.69 5.42 24.63
C GLN A 267 0.78 4.35 23.53
N ALA A 268 1.73 4.51 22.60
CA ALA A 268 1.90 3.65 21.43
C ALA A 268 2.44 2.26 21.77
N PHE A 269 3.06 2.07 22.93
CA PHE A 269 3.60 0.80 23.38
C PHE A 269 2.79 0.22 24.53
N ASP A 270 2.79 -1.10 24.66
CA ASP A 270 2.31 -1.77 25.86
C ASP A 270 3.42 -1.94 26.91
N ASP A 271 3.07 -2.47 28.08
CA ASP A 271 3.99 -2.60 29.22
C ASP A 271 5.17 -3.56 28.94
N GLU A 272 5.09 -4.38 27.88
CA GLU A 272 6.15 -5.30 27.44
C GLU A 272 7.01 -4.70 26.30
N GLY A 273 6.71 -3.46 25.91
CA GLY A 273 7.39 -2.73 24.86
C GLY A 273 7.01 -3.18 23.45
N PHE A 274 5.83 -3.77 23.26
CA PHE A 274 5.28 -4.02 21.92
C PHE A 274 4.54 -2.78 21.43
N TYR A 275 4.81 -2.38 20.18
CA TYR A 275 4.07 -1.35 19.48
C TYR A 275 2.65 -1.84 19.18
N LYS A 276 1.65 -1.05 19.57
CA LYS A 276 0.23 -1.29 19.31
C LYS A 276 -0.08 -0.83 17.88
N LEU A 277 -0.23 -1.78 16.96
CA LEU A 277 -0.51 -1.45 15.55
C LEU A 277 -1.90 -0.82 15.37
N GLY A 278 -2.85 -1.17 16.25
CA GLY A 278 -4.25 -0.72 16.16
C GLY A 278 -5.08 -1.49 15.12
N ASP A 279 -4.47 -2.48 14.47
CA ASP A 279 -5.09 -3.36 13.49
C ASP A 279 -5.42 -4.71 14.12
N ALA A 280 -6.58 -5.26 13.76
CA ALA A 280 -7.02 -6.61 14.13
C ALA A 280 -6.71 -7.59 13.02
N LEU A 281 -6.30 -8.80 13.39
CA LEU A 281 -5.97 -9.89 12.47
C LEU A 281 -6.76 -11.16 12.80
N LYS A 282 -6.83 -12.05 11.82
CA LYS A 282 -7.27 -13.43 12.01
C LYS A 282 -6.43 -14.38 11.18
N PHE A 283 -6.34 -15.64 11.60
CA PHE A 283 -5.67 -16.66 10.80
C PHE A 283 -6.44 -16.89 9.49
N ALA A 284 -5.70 -17.08 8.39
CA ALA A 284 -6.30 -17.49 7.12
C ALA A 284 -6.93 -18.88 7.23
N ASP A 285 -6.30 -19.75 8.02
CA ASP A 285 -6.79 -21.05 8.45
C ASP A 285 -6.64 -21.14 9.98
N PRO A 286 -7.73 -21.22 10.76
CA PRO A 286 -7.66 -21.34 12.22
C PRO A 286 -6.88 -22.56 12.73
N ASP A 287 -6.80 -23.62 11.92
CA ASP A 287 -6.14 -24.87 12.29
C ASP A 287 -4.69 -24.95 11.78
N ASP A 288 -4.28 -24.06 10.87
CA ASP A 288 -2.93 -23.99 10.33
C ASP A 288 -2.41 -22.54 10.23
N PRO A 289 -1.75 -22.03 11.29
CA PRO A 289 -1.14 -20.70 11.30
C PRO A 289 -0.14 -20.45 10.16
N ALA A 290 0.47 -21.50 9.60
CA ALA A 290 1.44 -21.35 8.50
C ALA A 290 0.79 -20.86 7.20
N LYS A 291 -0.54 -20.94 7.08
CA LYS A 291 -1.30 -20.34 5.97
C LYS A 291 -1.33 -18.81 6.00
N GLY A 292 -0.78 -18.19 7.04
CA GLY A 292 -0.70 -16.74 7.20
C GLY A 292 -1.98 -16.15 7.77
N MET A 293 -2.07 -14.82 7.70
CA MET A 293 -3.14 -14.06 8.33
C MET A 293 -3.89 -13.18 7.35
N LEU A 294 -5.08 -12.78 7.77
CA LEU A 294 -5.97 -11.87 7.09
C LEU A 294 -6.18 -10.63 7.96
N PHE A 295 -6.30 -9.47 7.32
CA PHE A 295 -6.71 -8.25 7.97
C PHE A 295 -8.20 -8.33 8.40
N ASP A 296 -8.50 -7.93 9.64
CA ASP A 296 -9.84 -8.00 10.25
C ASP A 296 -10.36 -6.62 10.71
N GLY A 297 -9.79 -5.55 10.15
CA GLY A 297 -10.21 -4.17 10.40
C GLY A 297 -9.30 -3.43 11.39
N ARG A 298 -9.58 -2.13 11.54
CA ARG A 298 -8.94 -1.30 12.58
C ARG A 298 -9.80 -1.30 13.83
N LEU A 299 -9.19 -1.49 14.98
CA LEU A 299 -9.93 -1.47 16.26
C LEU A 299 -10.54 -0.09 16.52
N ALA A 300 -9.86 0.98 16.09
CA ALA A 300 -10.36 2.35 16.24
C ALA A 300 -11.54 2.68 15.32
N GLU A 301 -11.84 1.84 14.32
CA GLU A 301 -13.01 2.01 13.45
C GLU A 301 -14.24 1.29 13.99
N ASP A 302 -14.06 0.24 14.80
CA ASP A 302 -15.19 -0.47 15.42
C ASP A 302 -15.87 0.44 16.46
N PHE A 303 -17.18 0.33 16.58
CA PHE A 303 -17.96 1.16 17.50
C PHE A 303 -19.19 0.44 18.04
N LYS A 304 -19.75 0.99 19.12
CA LYS A 304 -20.98 0.50 19.73
C LYS A 304 -22.15 1.40 19.37
N LEU A 305 -23.29 0.80 19.01
CA LEU A 305 -24.57 1.49 18.90
C LEU A 305 -25.13 1.82 20.29
N ALA A 306 -26.07 2.76 20.38
CA ALA A 306 -26.81 3.06 21.62
C ALA A 306 -27.60 1.86 22.14
N THR A 307 -27.98 0.94 21.24
CA THR A 307 -28.61 -0.36 21.56
C THR A 307 -27.67 -1.33 22.29
N GLY A 308 -26.37 -1.00 22.34
CA GLY A 308 -25.34 -1.84 22.91
C GLY A 308 -24.76 -2.87 21.93
N THR A 309 -25.27 -2.94 20.71
CA THR A 309 -24.72 -3.80 19.64
C THR A 309 -23.34 -3.32 19.22
N TRP A 310 -22.38 -4.24 19.20
CA TRP A 310 -21.03 -3.99 18.71
C TRP A 310 -20.99 -4.08 17.17
N VAL A 311 -20.40 -3.09 16.53
CA VAL A 311 -20.27 -3.02 15.07
C VAL A 311 -18.83 -3.26 14.67
N SER A 312 -18.57 -4.45 14.11
CA SER A 312 -17.30 -4.80 13.48
C SER A 312 -17.23 -4.20 12.07
N VAL A 313 -16.68 -2.99 11.94
CA VAL A 313 -16.75 -2.17 10.72
C VAL A 313 -16.03 -2.82 9.54
N GLY A 314 -14.83 -3.35 9.75
CA GLY A 314 -14.05 -3.99 8.70
C GLY A 314 -14.79 -5.14 8.00
N PRO A 315 -15.17 -6.20 8.74
CA PRO A 315 -15.95 -7.32 8.20
C PRO A 315 -17.29 -6.88 7.56
N LEU A 316 -18.01 -5.95 8.20
CA LEU A 316 -19.30 -5.49 7.72
C LEU A 316 -19.19 -4.72 6.40
N ARG A 317 -18.19 -3.83 6.27
CA ARG A 317 -17.87 -3.11 5.03
C ARG A 317 -17.51 -4.08 3.90
N ALA A 318 -16.67 -5.08 4.17
CA ALA A 318 -16.27 -6.07 3.16
C ALA A 318 -17.47 -6.90 2.67
N ALA A 319 -18.32 -7.38 3.59
CA ALA A 319 -19.53 -8.11 3.26
C ALA A 319 -20.52 -7.25 2.44
N PHE A 320 -20.69 -5.99 2.83
CA PHE A 320 -21.55 -5.04 2.12
C PHE A 320 -21.09 -4.80 0.68
N ILE A 321 -19.80 -4.50 0.47
CA ILE A 321 -19.24 -4.29 -0.87
C ILE A 321 -19.39 -5.55 -1.73
N ALA A 322 -19.12 -6.73 -1.18
CA ALA A 322 -19.27 -7.98 -1.89
C ALA A 322 -20.73 -8.25 -2.30
N HIS A 323 -21.68 -8.02 -1.40
CA HIS A 323 -23.12 -8.19 -1.66
C HIS A 323 -23.66 -7.19 -2.69
N CYS A 324 -23.17 -5.96 -2.65
CA CYS A 324 -23.62 -4.89 -3.52
C CYS A 324 -22.83 -4.79 -4.85
N ALA A 325 -21.89 -5.69 -5.11
CA ALA A 325 -21.15 -5.73 -6.36
C ALA A 325 -22.11 -5.99 -7.55
N PRO A 326 -21.92 -5.34 -8.72
CA PRO A 326 -20.85 -4.40 -9.04
C PRO A 326 -21.18 -2.92 -8.74
N LEU A 327 -22.34 -2.61 -8.13
CA LEU A 327 -22.85 -1.24 -8.05
C LEU A 327 -22.19 -0.38 -6.96
N VAL A 328 -21.60 -1.00 -5.95
CA VAL A 328 -20.93 -0.31 -4.84
C VAL A 328 -19.43 -0.48 -4.98
N ARG A 329 -18.73 0.66 -5.05
CA ARG A 329 -17.27 0.70 -5.03
C ARG A 329 -16.74 0.73 -3.59
N ASP A 330 -17.40 1.47 -2.71
CA ASP A 330 -17.01 1.57 -1.30
C ASP A 330 -18.19 2.00 -0.40
N VAL A 331 -18.03 1.86 0.92
CA VAL A 331 -19.00 2.31 1.92
C VAL A 331 -18.30 2.76 3.20
N VAL A 332 -18.80 3.84 3.80
CA VAL A 332 -18.45 4.27 5.15
C VAL A 332 -19.60 3.93 6.08
N LEU A 333 -19.30 3.19 7.14
CA LEU A 333 -20.26 2.82 8.17
C LEU A 333 -20.18 3.82 9.33
N ALA A 334 -21.32 4.31 9.75
CA ALA A 334 -21.46 5.28 10.84
C ALA A 334 -22.62 4.88 11.74
N GLY A 335 -22.68 5.48 12.93
CA GLY A 335 -23.73 5.16 13.92
C GLY A 335 -23.21 4.98 15.34
N ALA A 336 -21.94 5.30 15.63
CA ALA A 336 -21.42 5.30 16.99
C ALA A 336 -22.37 6.07 17.92
N GLU A 337 -22.81 5.39 18.99
CA GLU A 337 -23.76 5.91 19.99
C GLU A 337 -25.13 6.34 19.43
N ARG A 338 -25.54 5.80 18.28
CA ARG A 338 -26.87 5.98 17.68
C ARG A 338 -27.68 4.69 17.76
N ASP A 339 -29.00 4.80 17.65
CA ASP A 339 -29.91 3.65 17.67
C ASP A 339 -29.80 2.79 16.40
N GLU A 340 -29.34 3.39 15.30
CA GLU A 340 -29.31 2.79 13.97
C GLU A 340 -27.92 2.87 13.34
N LEU A 341 -27.59 1.84 12.56
CA LEU A 341 -26.43 1.84 11.69
C LEU A 341 -26.73 2.60 10.40
N THR A 342 -25.82 3.47 9.98
CA THR A 342 -25.93 4.24 8.73
C THR A 342 -24.79 3.88 7.78
N ALA A 343 -25.10 3.75 6.49
CA ALA A 343 -24.13 3.52 5.43
C ALA A 343 -24.08 4.73 4.48
N LEU A 344 -22.91 5.38 4.36
CA LEU A 344 -22.61 6.34 3.31
C LEU A 344 -21.94 5.60 2.14
N ILE A 345 -22.67 5.46 1.04
CA ILE A 345 -22.28 4.62 -0.09
C ILE A 345 -21.54 5.43 -1.15
N PHE A 346 -20.42 4.90 -1.64
CA PHE A 346 -19.69 5.38 -2.80
C PHE A 346 -19.98 4.45 -3.99
N PRO A 347 -20.85 4.86 -4.92
CA PRO A 347 -21.27 4.01 -6.02
C PRO A 347 -20.15 3.83 -7.06
N ASP A 348 -20.15 2.69 -7.73
CA ASP A 348 -19.41 2.50 -8.97
C ASP A 348 -20.19 3.15 -10.11
N VAL A 349 -19.68 4.27 -10.62
CA VAL A 349 -20.37 5.12 -11.60
C VAL A 349 -20.59 4.38 -12.92
N ASP A 350 -19.61 3.59 -13.37
CA ASP A 350 -19.68 2.91 -14.65
C ASP A 350 -20.66 1.73 -14.60
N ALA A 351 -20.64 0.95 -13.50
CA ALA A 351 -21.65 -0.08 -13.27
C ALA A 351 -23.07 0.53 -13.17
N CYS A 352 -23.21 1.67 -12.48
CA CYS A 352 -24.49 2.37 -12.36
C CYS A 352 -25.03 2.86 -13.71
N ARG A 353 -24.16 3.32 -14.63
CA ARG A 353 -24.56 3.71 -15.99
C ARG A 353 -25.25 2.58 -16.74
N GLY A 354 -24.85 1.33 -16.49
CA GLY A 354 -25.50 0.14 -17.06
C GLY A 354 -26.98 -0.02 -16.68
N LEU A 355 -27.41 0.55 -15.54
CA LEU A 355 -28.82 0.52 -15.09
C LEU A 355 -29.66 1.66 -15.67
N ALA A 356 -29.04 2.78 -16.04
CA ALA A 356 -29.71 4.00 -16.50
C ALA A 356 -29.55 4.19 -18.01
N SER A 357 -29.92 3.19 -18.81
CA SER A 357 -29.74 3.15 -20.28
C SER A 357 -30.43 4.26 -21.09
N ASN A 358 -31.28 5.08 -20.46
CA ASN A 358 -31.93 6.24 -21.10
C ASN A 358 -31.09 7.53 -20.97
N LEU A 359 -30.06 7.55 -20.12
CA LEU A 359 -29.23 8.71 -19.91
C LEU A 359 -28.12 8.68 -20.95
N ALA A 360 -27.73 9.86 -21.42
CA ALA A 360 -26.56 10.00 -22.28
C ALA A 360 -25.31 9.51 -21.52
N ALA A 361 -24.32 8.98 -22.26
CA ALA A 361 -23.10 8.44 -21.66
C ALA A 361 -22.30 9.48 -20.88
N ASP A 362 -22.47 10.76 -21.20
CA ASP A 362 -21.83 11.92 -20.57
C ASP A 362 -22.72 12.61 -19.52
N ALA A 363 -23.87 12.03 -19.17
CA ALA A 363 -24.74 12.57 -18.13
C ALA A 363 -23.99 12.75 -16.80
N ALA A 364 -24.31 13.84 -16.10
CA ALA A 364 -23.69 14.17 -14.83
C ALA A 364 -23.96 13.07 -13.78
N VAL A 365 -22.95 12.75 -12.96
CA VAL A 365 -23.06 11.70 -11.93
C VAL A 365 -24.23 11.94 -10.99
N ALA A 366 -24.50 13.19 -10.60
CA ALA A 366 -25.66 13.52 -9.77
C ALA A 366 -27.00 13.14 -10.43
N GLN A 367 -27.13 13.33 -11.74
CA GLN A 367 -28.32 12.94 -12.49
C GLN A 367 -28.44 11.42 -12.60
N LEU A 368 -27.32 10.72 -12.83
CA LEU A 368 -27.27 9.27 -12.84
C LEU A 368 -27.74 8.67 -11.51
N LEU A 369 -27.19 9.16 -10.40
CA LEU A 369 -27.51 8.63 -9.05
C LEU A 369 -28.92 9.00 -8.59
N ALA A 370 -29.52 10.04 -9.17
CA ALA A 370 -30.91 10.41 -8.96
C ALA A 370 -31.89 9.62 -9.86
N ASP A 371 -31.40 8.85 -10.84
CA ASP A 371 -32.26 8.06 -11.72
C ASP A 371 -33.04 7.01 -10.93
N GLN A 372 -34.35 6.92 -11.17
CA GLN A 372 -35.23 6.06 -10.40
C GLN A 372 -34.84 4.58 -10.46
N ARG A 373 -34.25 4.08 -11.56
CA ARG A 373 -33.80 2.67 -11.62
C ARG A 373 -32.58 2.44 -10.74
N VAL A 374 -31.67 3.41 -10.69
CA VAL A 374 -30.49 3.34 -9.81
C VAL A 374 -30.98 3.37 -8.37
N VAL A 375 -31.83 4.33 -7.99
CA VAL A 375 -32.40 4.42 -6.63
C VAL A 375 -33.12 3.14 -6.22
N VAL A 376 -33.95 2.55 -7.10
CA VAL A 376 -34.66 1.30 -6.82
C VAL A 376 -33.69 0.12 -6.68
N ALA A 377 -32.62 0.06 -7.48
CA ALA A 377 -31.61 -0.98 -7.35
C ALA A 377 -30.89 -0.91 -6.00
N PHE A 378 -30.47 0.29 -5.57
CA PHE A 378 -29.85 0.49 -4.27
C PHE A 378 -30.80 0.20 -3.10
N ALA A 379 -32.08 0.60 -3.20
CA ALA A 379 -33.07 0.27 -2.17
C ALA A 379 -33.26 -1.25 -2.02
N ARG A 380 -33.27 -1.99 -3.14
CA ARG A 380 -33.35 -3.46 -3.12
C ARG A 380 -32.10 -4.09 -2.51
N LEU A 381 -30.90 -3.60 -2.85
CA LEU A 381 -29.65 -4.07 -2.28
C LEU A 381 -29.59 -3.84 -0.76
N LEU A 382 -30.00 -2.67 -0.29
CA LEU A 382 -30.07 -2.36 1.13
C LEU A 382 -31.06 -3.26 1.86
N THR A 383 -32.25 -3.46 1.29
CA THR A 383 -33.28 -4.33 1.89
C THR A 383 -32.82 -5.78 1.94
N SER A 384 -32.17 -6.28 0.88
CA SER A 384 -31.70 -7.67 0.85
C SER A 384 -30.45 -7.92 1.69
N PHE A 385 -29.66 -6.88 1.99
CA PHE A 385 -28.54 -6.99 2.90
C PHE A 385 -28.96 -6.95 4.38
N ALA A 386 -30.03 -6.22 4.69
CA ALA A 386 -30.56 -6.10 6.04
C ALA A 386 -31.47 -7.28 6.46
N ALA A 387 -31.94 -8.06 5.49
CA ALA A 387 -32.73 -9.28 5.68
C ALA A 387 -31.82 -10.47 6.00
#